data_AF-A0A3R7MG87-F1
#
_entry.id   AF-A0A3R7MG87-F1
#
_cell.length_a   1.000
_cell.length_b   1.000
_cell.length_c   1.000
_cell.angle_alpha   90.00
_cell.angle_beta   90.00
_cell.angle_gamma   90.00
#
_symmetry.space_group_name_H-M   'P 1'
#
loop_
_entity.id
_entity.type
_entity.pdbx_description
1 polymer ?
#
loop_
_entity_poly.entity_id
_entity_poly.type
_entity_poly.pdbx_seq_one_letter_code
_entity_poly.pdbx_strand_id
1 'polypeptide(L)'
;MAKPWSFETKFMGMLSADRMPGLQFTRSVIRKLFNVDVPSVEDLHVIRDVCRLVRGRAAQISAMFCSAPLAKTHKQGCATVAVDGSVYEKTPSFRRLLQETMNVILGADCNVKMALVKDGSGIGAAFISALAVNDK
;
A
#
# COMPACT_ATOMS: atom_id res chain seq x y z
N MET A 1 10.55 0.75 -28.46
CA MET A 1 9.36 1.09 -27.64
C MET A 1 9.47 0.33 -26.33
N ALA A 2 9.29 1.00 -25.18
CA ALA A 2 9.28 0.30 -23.89
C ALA A 2 8.09 -0.68 -23.83
N LYS A 3 8.32 -1.91 -23.36
CA LYS A 3 7.28 -2.93 -23.26
C LYS A 3 6.24 -2.50 -22.20
N PRO A 4 4.92 -2.51 -22.50
CA PRO A 4 3.90 -2.26 -21.49
C PRO A 4 4.09 -3.15 -20.25
N TRP A 5 3.82 -2.60 -19.06
CA TRP A 5 3.93 -3.29 -17.78
C TRP A 5 5.35 -3.72 -17.37
N SER A 6 6.40 -3.24 -18.04
CA SER A 6 7.79 -3.56 -17.67
C SER A 6 8.23 -2.95 -16.34
N PHE A 7 7.53 -1.92 -15.85
CA PHE A 7 7.78 -1.29 -14.56
C PHE A 7 6.80 -1.84 -13.51
N GLU A 8 7.20 -2.90 -12.83
CA GLU A 8 6.42 -3.54 -11.78
C GLU A 8 6.35 -2.73 -10.47
N THR A 9 5.29 -2.94 -9.68
CA THR A 9 5.05 -2.28 -8.38
C THR A 9 6.22 -2.41 -7.40
N LYS A 10 6.99 -3.51 -7.46
CA LYS A 10 8.17 -3.69 -6.60
C LYS A 10 9.19 -2.57 -6.79
N PHE A 11 9.41 -2.11 -8.03
CA PHE A 11 10.34 -1.04 -8.32
C PHE A 11 9.82 0.28 -7.77
N MET A 12 8.54 0.60 -7.95
CA MET A 12 7.90 1.77 -7.34
C MET A 12 8.10 1.79 -5.81
N GLY A 13 7.87 0.64 -5.15
CA GLY A 13 8.08 0.50 -3.71
C GLY A 13 9.53 0.77 -3.31
N MET A 14 10.49 0.12 -3.98
CA MET A 14 11.92 0.29 -3.71
C MET A 14 12.40 1.72 -3.96
N LEU A 15 12.06 2.30 -5.12
CA LEU A 15 12.46 3.67 -5.49
C LEU A 15 11.89 4.69 -4.50
N SER A 16 10.63 4.56 -4.10
CA SER A 16 10.01 5.47 -3.14
C SER A 16 10.72 5.51 -1.77
N ALA A 17 11.44 4.44 -1.43
CA ALA A 17 12.19 4.26 -0.19
C ALA A 17 13.70 4.53 -0.32
N ASP A 18 14.20 4.88 -1.51
CA ASP A 18 15.60 5.17 -1.71
C ASP A 18 16.05 6.40 -0.90
N ARG A 19 17.06 6.17 -0.05
CA ARG A 19 17.72 7.16 0.81
C ARG A 19 19.23 7.21 0.59
N MET A 20 19.75 6.51 -0.42
CA MET A 20 21.18 6.54 -0.71
C MET A 20 21.61 7.94 -1.15
N PRO A 21 22.84 8.39 -0.80
CA PRO A 21 23.38 9.66 -1.28
C PRO A 21 23.29 9.73 -2.80
N GLY A 22 22.71 10.81 -3.34
CA GLY A 22 22.55 10.99 -4.79
C GLY A 22 21.61 9.99 -5.49
N LEU A 23 20.77 9.25 -4.74
CA LEU A 23 19.81 8.28 -5.28
C LEU A 23 20.43 7.20 -6.17
N GLN A 24 21.60 6.71 -5.78
CA GLN A 24 22.36 5.71 -6.54
C GLN A 24 21.57 4.42 -6.78
N PHE A 25 20.72 4.01 -5.84
CA PHE A 25 19.87 2.84 -6.02
C PHE A 25 18.83 3.08 -7.12
N THR A 26 18.13 4.22 -7.09
CA THR A 26 17.19 4.63 -8.14
C THR A 26 17.87 4.65 -9.51
N ARG A 27 19.06 5.26 -9.61
CA ARG A 27 19.85 5.29 -10.84
C ARG A 27 20.16 3.89 -11.36
N SER A 28 20.65 3.01 -10.48
CA SER A 28 20.99 1.63 -10.82
C SER A 28 19.79 0.84 -11.35
N VAL A 29 18.62 0.99 -10.71
CA VAL A 29 17.39 0.32 -11.15
C VAL A 29 16.92 0.84 -12.51
N ILE A 30 16.90 2.16 -12.72
CA ILE A 30 16.51 2.75 -14.01
C ILE A 30 17.44 2.30 -15.13
N ARG A 31 18.76 2.32 -14.89
CA ARG A 31 19.75 1.82 -15.83
C ARG A 31 19.55 0.35 -16.16
N LYS A 32 19.28 -0.49 -15.15
CA LYS A 32 19.07 -1.93 -15.35
C LYS A 32 17.77 -2.25 -16.11
N LEU A 33 16.69 -1.51 -15.87
CA LEU A 33 15.38 -1.79 -16.46
C LEU A 33 15.21 -1.21 -17.86
N PHE A 34 15.79 -0.03 -18.11
CA PHE A 34 15.53 0.74 -19.31
C PHE A 34 16.77 1.00 -20.16
N ASN A 35 17.96 0.58 -19.69
CA ASN A 35 19.24 0.89 -20.34
C ASN A 35 19.47 2.39 -20.51
N VAL A 36 19.00 3.20 -19.54
CA VAL A 36 19.13 4.65 -19.50
C VAL A 36 19.94 5.05 -18.26
N ASP A 37 21.02 5.78 -18.45
CA ASP A 37 21.73 6.44 -17.34
C ASP A 37 21.20 7.87 -17.16
N VAL A 38 20.81 8.22 -15.93
CA VAL A 38 20.22 9.52 -15.60
C VAL A 38 21.30 10.34 -14.87
N PRO A 39 22.00 11.27 -15.54
CA PRO A 39 23.16 11.95 -14.95
C PRO A 39 22.77 12.90 -13.82
N SER A 40 21.67 13.65 -13.98
CA SER A 40 21.20 14.63 -12.99
C SER A 40 20.63 13.94 -11.75
N VAL A 41 20.99 14.47 -10.57
CA VAL A 41 20.43 14.02 -9.29
C VAL A 41 19.02 14.57 -9.10
N GLU A 42 18.74 15.76 -9.64
CA GLU A 42 17.43 16.39 -9.66
C GLU A 42 16.41 15.52 -10.41
N ASP A 43 16.77 14.99 -11.59
CA ASP A 43 15.91 14.07 -12.34
C ASP A 43 15.61 12.77 -11.57
N LEU A 44 16.61 12.24 -10.84
CA LEU A 44 16.42 11.09 -9.95
C LEU A 44 15.45 11.42 -8.81
N HIS A 45 15.51 12.64 -8.26
CA HIS A 45 14.54 13.11 -7.27
C HIS A 45 13.13 13.14 -7.84
N VAL A 46 12.94 13.65 -9.06
CA VAL A 46 11.64 13.64 -9.74
C VAL A 46 11.10 12.23 -9.90
N ILE A 47 11.91 11.28 -10.38
CA ILE A 47 11.52 9.87 -10.53
C ILE A 47 11.05 9.27 -9.20
N ARG A 48 11.80 9.50 -8.12
CA ARG A 48 11.44 9.02 -6.78
C ARG A 48 10.15 9.66 -6.28
N ASP A 49 9.99 10.96 -6.48
CA ASP A 49 8.86 11.70 -5.95
C ASP A 49 7.57 11.34 -6.70
N VAL A 50 7.64 11.08 -8.01
CA VAL A 50 6.52 10.46 -8.76
C VAL A 50 6.13 9.10 -8.16
N CYS A 51 7.10 8.23 -7.84
CA CYS A 51 6.81 6.95 -7.18
C CYS A 51 6.12 7.16 -5.82
N ARG A 52 6.54 8.15 -5.04
CA ARG A 52 5.93 8.51 -3.75
C ARG A 52 4.51 9.05 -3.92
N LEU A 53 4.26 9.87 -4.94
CA LEU A 53 2.93 10.41 -5.27
C LEU A 53 1.96 9.29 -5.64
N VAL A 54 2.38 8.37 -6.52
CA VAL A 54 1.54 7.21 -6.91
C VAL A 54 1.21 6.35 -5.68
N ARG A 55 2.19 6.05 -4.84
CA ARG A 55 2.01 5.31 -3.58
C ARG A 55 1.06 6.04 -2.62
N GLY A 56 1.25 7.35 -2.44
CA GLY A 56 0.42 8.18 -1.56
C GLY A 56 -1.03 8.19 -1.99
N ARG A 57 -1.29 8.43 -3.28
CA ARG A 57 -2.64 8.38 -3.87
C ARG A 57 -3.29 7.01 -3.67
N ALA A 58 -2.56 5.93 -3.91
CA ALA A 58 -3.08 4.58 -3.72
C ALA A 58 -3.48 4.30 -2.25
N ALA A 59 -2.66 4.74 -1.30
CA ALA A 59 -2.97 4.63 0.13
C ALA A 59 -4.20 5.48 0.52
N GLN A 60 -4.31 6.71 0.00
CA GLN A 60 -5.44 7.58 0.29
C GLN A 60 -6.77 7.03 -0.22
N ILE A 61 -6.79 6.55 -1.47
CA ILE A 61 -8.00 5.93 -2.05
C ILE A 61 -8.38 4.68 -1.25
N SER A 62 -7.41 3.84 -0.89
CA SER A 62 -7.66 2.64 -0.08
C SER A 62 -8.23 3.00 1.30
N ALA A 63 -7.73 4.07 1.93
CA ALA A 63 -8.24 4.55 3.21
C ALA A 63 -9.70 4.99 3.10
N MET A 64 -10.08 5.67 2.01
CA MET A 64 -11.48 6.06 1.77
C MET A 64 -12.40 4.83 1.72
N PHE A 65 -11.99 3.78 1.01
CA PHE A 65 -12.76 2.53 0.93
C PHE A 65 -12.86 1.81 2.27
N CYS A 66 -11.80 1.82 3.09
CA CYS A 66 -11.83 1.24 4.44
C CYS A 66 -12.69 2.07 5.40
N SER A 67 -12.65 3.40 5.31
CA SER A 67 -13.37 4.31 6.20
C SER A 67 -14.88 4.36 5.92
N ALA A 68 -15.30 4.23 4.66
CA ALA A 68 -16.70 4.30 4.27
C ALA A 68 -17.64 3.36 5.08
N PRO A 69 -17.38 2.04 5.18
CA PRO A 69 -18.25 1.14 5.95
C PRO A 69 -18.23 1.44 7.45
N LEU A 70 -17.09 1.92 7.99
CA LEU A 70 -16.95 2.27 9.39
C LEU A 70 -17.80 3.50 9.74
N ALA A 71 -17.78 4.52 8.88
CA ALA A 71 -18.63 5.69 9.02
C ALA A 71 -20.12 5.33 8.86
N LYS A 72 -20.45 4.48 7.88
CA LYS A 72 -21.83 4.05 7.61
C LYS A 72 -22.45 3.26 8.78
N THR A 73 -21.63 2.50 9.50
CA THR A 73 -22.06 1.64 10.61
C THR A 73 -21.80 2.24 11.99
N HIS A 74 -21.28 3.47 12.05
CA HIS A 74 -20.86 4.15 13.28
C HIS A 74 -19.87 3.34 14.14
N LYS A 75 -18.92 2.66 13.48
CA LYS A 75 -17.90 1.80 14.12
C LYS A 75 -16.51 2.43 14.20
N GLN A 76 -16.35 3.70 13.85
CA GLN A 76 -15.05 4.39 13.88
C GLN A 76 -14.32 4.36 15.24
N GLY A 77 -15.02 4.20 16.37
CA GLY A 77 -14.41 4.15 17.72
C GLY A 77 -14.01 2.77 18.24
N CYS A 78 -14.35 1.69 17.53
CA CYS A 78 -14.02 0.33 17.99
C CYS A 78 -14.10 -0.65 16.81
N ALA A 79 -13.05 -0.66 15.98
CA ALA A 79 -12.95 -1.60 14.88
C ALA A 79 -11.51 -2.03 14.61
N THR A 80 -11.37 -3.25 14.09
CA THR A 80 -10.12 -3.71 13.49
C THR A 80 -10.40 -4.07 12.03
N VAL A 81 -9.62 -3.51 11.12
CA VAL A 81 -9.68 -3.84 9.69
C VAL A 81 -8.59 -4.87 9.41
N ALA A 82 -9.00 -6.09 9.09
CA ALA A 82 -8.11 -7.12 8.58
C ALA A 82 -7.70 -6.80 7.14
N VAL A 83 -6.40 -6.73 6.86
CA VAL A 83 -5.85 -6.42 5.55
C VAL A 83 -4.90 -7.53 5.12
N ASP A 84 -4.98 -7.92 3.85
CA ASP A 84 -4.04 -8.82 3.19
C ASP A 84 -3.62 -8.19 1.85
N GLY A 85 -2.46 -8.58 1.34
CA GLY A 85 -1.94 -8.17 0.04
C GLY A 85 -0.55 -7.55 0.08
N SER A 86 0.21 -7.80 -1.00
CA SER A 86 1.61 -7.40 -1.12
C SER A 86 1.83 -5.89 -1.08
N VAL A 87 0.85 -5.07 -1.49
CA VAL A 87 0.96 -3.61 -1.43
C VAL A 87 1.00 -3.14 0.02
N TYR A 88 0.05 -3.61 0.84
CA TYR A 88 -0.02 -3.27 2.26
C TYR A 88 1.18 -3.83 3.04
N GLU A 89 1.57 -5.07 2.75
CA GLU A 89 2.67 -5.77 3.46
C GLU A 89 4.05 -5.24 3.06
N LYS A 90 4.32 -5.07 1.77
CA LYS A 90 5.69 -4.93 1.23
C LYS A 90 6.02 -3.53 0.74
N THR A 91 5.02 -2.66 0.51
CA THR A 91 5.29 -1.31 -0.01
C THR A 91 5.66 -0.36 1.14
N PRO A 92 6.87 0.23 1.14
CA PRO A 92 7.33 1.08 2.24
C PRO A 92 6.38 2.23 2.55
N SER A 93 6.13 2.48 3.83
CA SER A 93 5.21 3.53 4.31
C SER A 93 3.73 3.41 3.90
N PHE A 94 3.31 2.37 3.15
CA PHE A 94 1.91 2.25 2.71
C PHE A 94 0.94 2.10 3.90
N ARG A 95 1.21 1.15 4.81
CA ARG A 95 0.43 0.96 6.05
C ARG A 95 0.28 2.25 6.86
N ARG A 96 1.38 2.99 7.02
CA ARG A 96 1.40 4.25 7.76
C ARG A 96 0.51 5.30 7.09
N LEU A 97 0.70 5.54 5.80
CA LEU A 97 -0.10 6.52 5.05
C LEU A 97 -1.59 6.16 5.04
N LEU A 98 -1.90 4.88 4.90
CA LEU A 98 -3.27 4.37 4.95
C LEU A 98 -3.90 4.68 6.32
N GLN A 99 -3.22 4.35 7.42
CA GLN A 99 -3.70 4.63 8.79
C GLN A 99 -3.84 6.13 9.06
N GLU A 100 -2.83 6.93 8.70
CA GLU A 100 -2.87 8.39 8.84
C GLU A 100 -4.05 8.98 8.07
N THR A 101 -4.29 8.53 6.84
CA THR A 101 -5.42 9.01 6.04
C THR A 101 -6.75 8.58 6.64
N MET A 102 -6.86 7.35 7.17
CA MET A 102 -8.08 6.91 7.87
C MET A 102 -8.35 7.76 9.11
N ASN A 103 -7.32 8.10 9.90
CA ASN A 103 -7.47 8.97 11.06
C ASN A 103 -7.96 10.37 10.66
N VAL A 104 -7.48 10.91 9.53
CA VAL A 104 -7.96 12.18 8.99
C VAL A 104 -9.44 12.08 8.56
N ILE A 105 -9.83 10.99 7.87
CA ILE A 105 -11.20 10.81 7.38
C ILE A 105 -12.20 10.59 8.52
N LEU A 106 -11.83 9.79 9.53
CA LEU A 106 -12.73 9.37 10.61
C LEU A 106 -12.72 10.33 11.81
N GLY A 107 -11.73 11.21 11.92
CA GLY A 107 -11.66 12.24 12.95
C GLY A 107 -11.27 11.74 14.33
N ALA A 108 -11.60 12.52 15.36
CA ALA A 108 -11.18 12.29 16.76
C ALA A 108 -11.71 10.98 17.36
N ASP A 109 -12.85 10.50 16.88
CA ASP A 109 -13.43 9.22 17.32
C ASP A 109 -12.72 8.01 16.70
N CYS A 110 -11.70 8.20 15.86
CA CYS A 110 -11.00 7.09 15.22
C CYS A 110 -10.17 6.29 16.22
N ASN A 111 -10.65 5.10 16.56
CA ASN A 111 -9.89 4.06 17.24
C ASN A 111 -9.97 2.77 16.40
N VAL A 112 -9.57 2.91 15.14
CA VAL A 112 -9.52 1.82 14.17
C VAL A 112 -8.10 1.35 14.00
N LYS A 113 -7.87 0.05 14.17
CA LYS A 113 -6.57 -0.58 13.97
C LYS A 113 -6.57 -1.40 12.70
N MET A 114 -5.49 -1.33 11.94
CA MET A 114 -5.27 -2.24 10.81
C MET A 114 -4.33 -3.37 11.19
N ALA A 115 -4.77 -4.59 10.90
CA ALA A 115 -4.06 -5.83 11.18
C ALA A 115 -3.75 -6.58 9.88
N LEU A 116 -2.48 -6.93 9.67
CA LEU A 116 -2.09 -7.83 8.57
C LEU A 116 -2.57 -9.24 8.90
N VAL A 117 -3.34 -9.85 8.01
CA VAL A 117 -3.79 -11.24 8.13
C VAL A 117 -3.19 -12.04 6.98
N LYS A 118 -2.62 -13.20 7.30
CA LYS A 118 -2.13 -14.17 6.31
C LYS A 118 -3.14 -15.29 6.16
N ASP A 119 -3.24 -15.83 4.95
CA ASP A 119 -4.05 -17.01 4.64
C ASP A 119 -5.54 -16.87 4.98
N GLY A 120 -6.05 -15.63 4.94
CA GLY A 120 -7.46 -15.33 5.26
C GLY A 120 -8.44 -16.03 4.32
N SER A 121 -8.04 -16.29 3.07
CA SER A 121 -8.85 -17.04 2.10
C SER A 121 -9.02 -18.51 2.49
N GLY A 122 -7.95 -19.19 2.92
CA GLY A 122 -8.00 -20.60 3.31
C GLY A 122 -8.72 -20.80 4.64
N ILE A 123 -8.31 -20.04 5.66
CA ILE A 123 -8.89 -20.12 7.01
C ILE A 123 -10.38 -19.70 6.96
N GLY A 124 -10.69 -18.60 6.27
CA GLY A 124 -12.06 -18.12 6.12
C GLY A 124 -12.97 -19.13 5.42
N ALA A 125 -12.50 -19.74 4.33
CA ALA A 125 -13.26 -20.78 3.63
C ALA A 125 -13.56 -21.99 4.53
N ALA A 126 -12.60 -22.42 5.34
CA ALA A 126 -12.79 -23.53 6.28
C ALA A 126 -13.83 -23.18 7.37
N PHE A 127 -13.74 -21.99 7.98
CA PHE A 127 -14.72 -21.54 8.99
C PHE A 127 -16.14 -21.42 8.42
N ILE A 128 -16.29 -20.82 7.23
CA ILE A 128 -17.60 -20.70 6.58
C ILE A 128 -18.15 -22.10 6.27
N SER A 129 -17.32 -23.02 5.79
CA SER A 129 -17.74 -24.41 5.52
C SER A 129 -18.20 -25.12 6.80
N ALA A 130 -17.46 -24.96 7.90
CA ALA A 130 -17.83 -25.53 9.19
C ALA A 130 -19.17 -24.98 9.69
N LEU A 131 -19.38 -23.66 9.61
CA LEU A 131 -20.65 -23.02 9.97
C LEU A 131 -21.81 -23.56 9.12
N ALA A 132 -21.64 -23.62 7.79
CA ALA A 132 -22.68 -24.09 6.88
C ALA A 132 -23.07 -25.57 7.10
N VAL A 133 -22.14 -26.42 7.53
CA VAL A 133 -22.43 -27.82 7.87
C VAL A 133 -23.13 -27.95 9.22
N ASN A 134 -22.85 -27.05 10.16
CA ASN A 134 -23.39 -27.08 11.52
C ASN A 134 -24.72 -26.31 11.67
N ASP A 135 -25.14 -25.54 10.65
CA ASP A 135 -26.44 -24.85 10.57
C ASP A 135 -27.59 -25.77 10.10
N LYS A 136 -27.41 -27.09 10.25
CA LYS A 136 -28.42 -28.14 10.04
C LYS A 136 -28.84 -28.75 11.36
#